data_AF-A0A1J5K712-F1
#
_entry.id   AF-A0A1J5K712-F1
#
_cell.length_a   1.000
_cell.length_b   1.000
_cell.length_c   1.000
_cell.angle_alpha   90.00
_cell.angle_beta   90.00
_cell.angle_gamma   90.00
#
_symmetry.space_group_name_H-M   'P 1'
#
loop_
_entity.id
_entity.type
_entity.pdbx_description
1 polymer ?
#
loop_
_entity_poly.entity_id
_entity_poly.type
_entity_poly.pdbx_seq_one_letter_code
_entity_poly.pdbx_strand_id
1 'polypeptide(L)'
;MREIRNSILLFAVVIGLYSCESTTYDDLQEDMPIEGEITYDAHIKTVIDNNCIICHSPGGVSSFRPLTTYMEVKDAVDNTNLLQRIIKQNGEPDLMPQTGRMPMNKIDLILDWAANGAPEN
;
A
#
# COMPACT_ATOMS: atom_id res chain seq x y z
N MET A 1 -8.33 31.99 -46.69
CA MET A 1 -7.16 31.97 -45.77
C MET A 1 -7.47 32.40 -44.32
N ARG A 2 -8.68 32.87 -43.98
CA ARG A 2 -9.03 33.21 -42.57
C ARG A 2 -9.58 32.03 -41.77
N GLU A 3 -10.24 31.06 -42.41
CA GLU A 3 -10.89 29.93 -41.72
C GLU A 3 -9.92 28.85 -41.21
N ILE A 4 -8.70 28.74 -41.79
CA ILE A 4 -7.69 27.77 -41.33
C ILE A 4 -7.03 28.21 -40.01
N ARG A 5 -7.01 29.53 -39.74
CA ARG A 5 -6.42 30.10 -38.53
C ARG A 5 -7.25 29.80 -37.27
N ASN A 6 -8.56 29.65 -37.41
CA ASN A 6 -9.46 29.33 -36.28
C ASN A 6 -9.42 27.84 -35.90
N SER A 7 -9.08 26.96 -36.84
CA SER A 7 -8.91 25.53 -36.56
C SER A 7 -7.55 25.20 -35.92
N ILE A 8 -6.51 26.03 -36.14
CA ILE A 8 -5.20 25.88 -35.49
C ILE A 8 -5.26 26.29 -34.00
N LEU A 9 -6.15 27.24 -33.66
CA LEU A 9 -6.33 27.70 -32.27
C LEU A 9 -7.07 26.70 -31.37
N LEU A 10 -7.81 25.75 -31.95
CA LEU A 10 -8.54 24.72 -31.20
C LEU A 10 -7.69 23.47 -30.87
N PHE A 11 -6.54 23.28 -31.54
CA PHE A 11 -5.65 22.15 -31.27
C PHE A 11 -4.63 22.42 -30.14
N ALA A 12 -4.50 23.68 -29.72
CA ALA A 12 -3.52 24.09 -28.71
C ALA A 12 -3.95 23.84 -27.25
N VAL A 13 -5.18 23.39 -27.00
CA VAL A 13 -5.71 23.19 -25.63
C VAL A 13 -5.59 21.74 -25.14
N VAL A 14 -5.15 20.79 -25.99
CA VAL A 14 -5.09 19.36 -25.63
C VAL A 14 -3.76 18.97 -24.95
N ILE A 15 -2.75 19.85 -24.90
CA ILE A 15 -1.42 19.56 -24.34
C ILE A 15 -1.33 19.88 -22.83
N GLY A 16 -2.46 20.03 -22.14
CA GLY A 16 -2.53 20.29 -20.69
C GLY A 16 -2.67 19.05 -19.81
N LEU A 17 -2.66 17.84 -20.37
CA LEU A 17 -2.94 16.59 -19.65
C LEU A 17 -1.71 15.68 -19.50
N TYR A 18 -0.61 16.18 -18.96
CA TYR A 18 0.37 15.32 -18.29
C TYR A 18 0.85 16.03 -17.04
N SER A 19 0.13 15.77 -15.95
CA SER A 19 0.57 16.10 -14.59
C SER A 19 1.97 15.53 -14.40
N CYS A 20 2.86 16.38 -13.89
CA CYS A 20 4.17 15.97 -13.44
C CYS A 20 3.97 15.05 -12.23
N GLU A 21 4.03 13.73 -12.45
CA GLU A 21 4.22 12.78 -11.38
C GLU A 21 5.65 12.99 -10.88
N SER A 22 5.77 13.69 -9.75
CA SER A 22 7.05 13.81 -9.06
C SER A 22 7.41 12.43 -8.53
N THR A 23 8.19 11.68 -9.31
CA THR A 23 8.78 10.42 -8.89
C THR A 23 9.75 10.73 -7.75
N THR A 24 9.27 10.66 -6.51
CA THR A 24 10.15 10.64 -5.35
C THR A 24 11.01 9.39 -5.48
N TYR A 25 12.31 9.62 -5.56
CA TYR A 25 13.39 8.67 -5.72
C TYR A 25 13.55 7.80 -4.45
N ASP A 26 12.48 7.18 -3.99
CA ASP A 26 12.46 6.18 -2.90
C ASP A 26 12.20 4.75 -3.43
N ASP A 27 11.92 4.59 -4.73
CA ASP A 27 11.57 3.32 -5.40
C ASP A 27 12.77 2.63 -6.11
N LEU A 28 14.01 2.91 -5.72
CA LEU A 28 15.16 2.12 -6.19
C LEU A 28 15.55 1.03 -5.21
N GLN A 29 14.57 0.20 -4.86
CA GLN A 29 14.85 -1.19 -4.54
C GLN A 29 14.20 -1.99 -5.67
N GLU A 30 15.01 -2.47 -6.61
CA GLU A 30 14.53 -3.48 -7.55
C GLU A 30 14.08 -4.68 -6.71
N ASP A 31 12.76 -4.82 -6.53
CA ASP A 31 12.17 -6.00 -5.92
C ASP A 31 12.48 -7.16 -6.85
N MET A 32 13.54 -7.89 -6.52
CA MET A 32 13.77 -9.20 -7.11
C MET A 32 12.52 -10.03 -6.82
N PRO A 33 11.99 -10.77 -7.81
CA PRO A 33 10.83 -11.61 -7.58
C PRO A 33 11.12 -12.55 -6.41
N ILE A 34 10.23 -12.57 -5.42
CA ILE A 34 10.34 -13.46 -4.27
C ILE A 34 10.23 -14.89 -4.80
N GLU A 35 11.33 -15.65 -4.74
CA GLU A 35 11.33 -17.07 -5.08
C GLU A 35 10.86 -17.87 -3.87
N GLY A 36 9.70 -18.52 -3.99
CA GLY A 36 9.16 -19.41 -2.96
C GLY A 36 7.79 -18.99 -2.44
N GLU A 37 7.32 -19.68 -1.40
CA GLU A 37 6.07 -19.37 -0.73
C GLU A 37 6.22 -18.14 0.16
N ILE A 38 5.26 -17.22 0.08
CA ILE A 38 5.22 -16.06 0.97
C ILE A 38 4.63 -16.51 2.29
N THR A 39 5.41 -16.42 3.37
CA THR A 39 5.03 -16.83 4.73
C THR A 39 5.17 -15.70 5.73
N TYR A 40 4.50 -15.82 6.87
CA TYR A 40 4.50 -14.77 7.89
C TYR A 40 5.91 -14.50 8.41
N ASP A 41 6.61 -15.55 8.85
CA ASP A 41 7.90 -15.42 9.50
C ASP A 41 8.99 -14.90 8.55
N ALA A 42 8.97 -15.34 7.29
CA ALA A 42 9.98 -14.94 6.31
C ALA A 42 9.73 -13.54 5.72
N HIS A 43 8.48 -13.11 5.58
CA HIS A 43 8.14 -11.93 4.76
C HIS A 43 7.26 -10.91 5.51
N ILE A 44 6.11 -11.35 6.02
CA ILE A 44 5.07 -10.43 6.50
C ILE A 44 5.43 -9.81 7.84
N LYS A 45 6.09 -10.57 8.72
CA LYS A 45 6.46 -10.08 10.04
C LYS A 45 7.28 -8.78 9.96
N THR A 46 8.25 -8.73 9.06
CA THR A 46 9.06 -7.51 8.85
C THR A 46 8.21 -6.33 8.37
N VAL A 47 7.21 -6.55 7.53
CA VAL A 47 6.29 -5.49 7.09
C VAL A 47 5.44 -5.00 8.27
N ILE A 48 4.87 -5.91 9.05
CA ILE A 48 4.03 -5.57 10.21
C ILE A 48 4.83 -4.84 11.29
N ASP A 49 6.02 -5.35 11.63
CA ASP A 49 6.90 -4.76 12.64
C ASP A 49 7.25 -3.31 12.31
N ASN A 50 7.57 -3.04 11.05
CA ASN A 50 8.01 -1.71 10.61
C ASN A 50 6.87 -0.70 10.40
N ASN A 51 5.66 -1.16 10.06
CA ASN A 51 4.59 -0.26 9.60
C ASN A 51 3.35 -0.24 10.50
N CYS A 52 3.17 -1.22 11.40
CA CYS A 52 1.91 -1.39 12.12
C CYS A 52 2.07 -1.32 13.65
N ILE A 53 3.10 -1.97 14.21
CA ILE A 53 3.21 -2.24 15.65
C ILE A 53 3.34 -0.97 16.50
N ILE A 54 3.91 0.12 15.97
CA ILE A 54 4.04 1.38 16.72
C ILE A 54 2.70 1.87 17.29
N CYS A 55 1.61 1.69 16.56
CA CYS A 55 0.25 1.99 17.03
C CYS A 55 -0.46 0.75 17.55
N HIS A 56 -0.22 -0.41 16.94
CA HIS A 56 -0.90 -1.68 17.20
C HIS A 56 -0.09 -2.61 18.13
N SER A 57 0.51 -2.05 19.17
CA SER A 57 1.19 -2.79 20.25
C SER A 57 0.46 -2.61 21.58
N PRO A 58 0.70 -3.49 22.56
CA PRO A 58 0.31 -3.22 23.95
C PRO A 58 0.81 -1.85 24.40
N GLY A 59 -0.11 -0.98 24.86
CA GLY A 59 0.20 0.41 25.23
C GLY A 59 0.22 1.42 24.08
N GLY A 60 0.13 0.98 22.83
CA GLY A 60 -0.06 1.84 21.66
C GLY A 60 -1.47 2.43 21.57
N VAL A 61 -1.63 3.47 20.75
CA VAL A 61 -2.92 4.17 20.55
C VAL A 61 -4.02 3.26 19.98
N SER A 62 -3.63 2.18 19.30
CA SER A 62 -4.50 1.15 18.74
C SER A 62 -4.35 -0.20 19.46
N SER A 63 -3.96 -0.19 20.74
CA SER A 63 -3.73 -1.39 21.57
C SER A 63 -4.94 -2.32 21.73
N PHE A 64 -6.15 -1.85 21.40
CA PHE A 64 -7.37 -2.68 21.34
C PHE A 64 -7.38 -3.68 20.17
N ARG A 65 -6.45 -3.52 19.22
CA ARG A 65 -6.17 -4.46 18.11
C ARG A 65 -4.66 -4.62 17.98
N PRO A 66 -4.01 -5.42 18.85
CA PRO A 66 -2.58 -5.69 18.72
C PRO A 66 -2.31 -6.45 17.41
N LEU A 67 -1.13 -6.23 16.82
CA LEU A 67 -0.64 -6.88 15.60
C LEU A 67 0.79 -7.40 15.82
N THR A 68 1.05 -7.93 17.00
CA THR A 68 2.41 -8.29 17.46
C THR A 68 2.77 -9.76 17.23
N THR A 69 1.79 -10.59 16.87
CA THR A 69 1.95 -12.03 16.65
C THR A 69 1.29 -12.49 15.35
N TYR A 70 1.68 -13.65 14.83
CA TYR A 70 1.05 -14.28 13.67
C TYR A 70 -0.48 -14.39 13.84
N MET A 71 -0.94 -14.94 14.98
CA MET A 71 -2.37 -15.14 15.23
C MET A 71 -3.15 -13.82 15.22
N GLU A 72 -2.59 -12.75 15.78
CA GLU A 72 -3.22 -11.43 15.78
C GLU A 72 -3.31 -10.83 14.37
N VAL A 73 -2.24 -10.95 13.58
CA VAL A 73 -2.23 -10.47 12.19
C VAL A 73 -3.18 -11.28 11.33
N LYS A 74 -3.21 -12.60 11.51
CA LYS A 74 -4.14 -13.49 10.82
C LYS A 74 -5.60 -13.17 11.19
N ASP A 75 -5.90 -12.98 12.47
CA ASP A 75 -7.24 -12.53 12.91
C ASP A 75 -7.63 -11.20 12.27
N ALA A 76 -6.69 -10.26 12.18
CA ALA A 76 -6.96 -8.98 11.55
C ALA A 76 -7.25 -9.10 10.04
N VAL A 77 -6.57 -10.01 9.34
CA VAL A 77 -6.86 -10.33 7.94
C VAL A 77 -8.22 -11.00 7.79
N ASP A 78 -8.52 -12.02 8.60
CA ASP A 78 -9.70 -12.87 8.43
C ASP A 78 -10.99 -12.20 8.95
N ASN A 79 -10.90 -11.47 10.06
CA ASN A 79 -12.08 -11.07 10.86
C ASN A 79 -12.25 -9.55 10.98
N THR A 80 -11.45 -8.75 10.28
CA THR A 80 -11.55 -7.29 10.33
C THR A 80 -11.50 -6.66 8.94
N ASN A 81 -11.13 -5.38 8.87
CA ASN A 81 -10.99 -4.64 7.63
C ASN A 81 -9.53 -4.31 7.28
N LEU A 82 -8.54 -5.06 7.78
CA LEU A 82 -7.11 -4.77 7.58
C LEU A 82 -6.79 -4.60 6.09
N LEU A 83 -7.15 -5.59 5.26
CA LEU A 83 -6.84 -5.56 3.83
C LEU A 83 -7.50 -4.36 3.12
N GLN A 84 -8.74 -4.03 3.48
CA GLN A 84 -9.46 -2.88 2.90
C GLN A 84 -8.86 -1.53 3.32
N ARG A 85 -8.13 -1.47 4.44
CA ARG A 85 -7.54 -0.23 4.96
C ARG A 85 -6.14 0.04 4.43
N ILE A 86 -5.34 -1.00 4.21
CA ILE A 86 -3.97 -0.85 3.69
C ILE A 86 -3.94 -0.47 2.21
N ILE A 87 -5.00 -0.81 1.45
CA ILE A 87 -5.12 -0.47 0.03
C ILE A 87 -5.63 0.95 -0.24
N LYS A 88 -5.94 1.74 0.80
CA LYS A 88 -6.47 3.10 0.65
C LYS A 88 -5.39 4.09 0.22
N GLN A 89 -5.78 5.09 -0.55
CA GLN A 89 -4.91 6.17 -1.00
C GLN A 89 -4.67 7.19 0.13
N ASN A 90 -3.57 7.93 0.02
CA ASN A 90 -3.27 9.03 0.95
C ASN A 90 -4.43 10.04 0.98
N GLY A 91 -4.89 10.39 2.18
CA GLY A 91 -6.02 11.31 2.39
C GLY A 91 -7.40 10.66 2.40
N GLU A 92 -7.52 9.37 2.07
CA GLU A 92 -8.79 8.65 2.22
C GLU A 92 -9.11 8.33 3.69
N PRO A 93 -10.39 8.37 4.09
CA PRO A 93 -10.79 8.01 5.44
C PRO A 93 -10.46 6.55 5.74
N ASP A 94 -10.05 6.30 6.98
CA ASP A 94 -9.67 4.98 7.52
C ASP A 94 -8.40 4.35 6.95
N LEU A 95 -7.60 5.08 6.17
CA LEU A 95 -6.27 4.65 5.73
C LEU A 95 -5.44 4.13 6.91
N MET A 96 -4.76 3.01 6.69
CA MET A 96 -3.70 2.52 7.56
C MET A 96 -2.45 2.20 6.76
N PRO A 97 -1.24 2.55 7.25
CA PRO A 97 -0.98 3.32 8.48
C PRO A 97 -1.48 4.78 8.39
N GLN A 98 -1.87 5.37 9.53
CA GLN A 98 -2.30 6.78 9.58
C GLN A 98 -1.17 7.77 9.29
N THR A 99 0.09 7.33 9.44
CA THR A 99 1.28 8.12 9.12
C THR A 99 1.51 8.25 7.61
N GLY A 100 0.78 7.50 6.79
CA GLY A 100 0.91 7.49 5.33
C GLY A 100 0.80 6.08 4.76
N ARG A 101 0.31 5.99 3.53
CA ARG A 101 0.21 4.73 2.78
C ARG A 101 1.60 4.11 2.63
N MET A 102 1.68 2.79 2.80
CA MET A 102 2.89 2.02 2.52
C MET A 102 3.19 1.98 1.00
N PRO A 103 4.45 1.74 0.60
CA PRO A 103 4.79 1.35 -0.77
C PRO A 103 3.95 0.17 -1.28
N MET A 104 3.62 0.17 -2.56
CA MET A 104 2.68 -0.79 -3.14
C MET A 104 3.18 -2.25 -3.03
N ASN A 105 4.47 -2.49 -3.24
CA ASN A 105 5.07 -3.82 -3.09
C ASN A 105 4.83 -4.45 -1.72
N LYS A 106 4.87 -3.68 -0.63
CA LYS A 106 4.56 -4.16 0.73
C LYS A 106 3.08 -4.47 0.91
N ILE A 107 2.21 -3.71 0.26
CA ILE A 107 0.76 -3.96 0.27
C ILE A 107 0.47 -5.25 -0.48
N ASP A 108 1.02 -5.41 -1.69
CA ASP A 108 0.87 -6.60 -2.52
C ASP A 108 1.38 -7.84 -1.80
N LEU A 109 2.52 -7.75 -1.10
CA LEU A 109 3.05 -8.84 -0.30
C LEU A 109 2.06 -9.35 0.76
N ILE A 110 1.36 -8.44 1.46
CA ILE A 110 0.34 -8.81 2.45
C ILE A 110 -0.91 -9.39 1.77
N LEU A 111 -1.33 -8.82 0.64
CA LEU A 111 -2.49 -9.29 -0.12
C LEU A 111 -2.26 -10.71 -0.66
N ASP A 112 -1.10 -10.96 -1.24
CA ASP A 112 -0.73 -12.26 -1.80
C ASP A 112 -0.59 -13.31 -0.69
N TRP A 113 0.05 -12.96 0.43
CA TRP A 113 0.11 -13.83 1.59
C TRP A 113 -1.28 -14.22 2.12
N ALA A 114 -2.17 -13.23 2.26
CA ALA A 114 -3.54 -13.46 2.71
C ALA A 114 -4.33 -14.33 1.70
N ALA A 115 -4.18 -14.08 0.40
CA ALA A 115 -4.82 -14.84 -0.66
C ALA A 115 -4.36 -16.31 -0.68
N ASN A 116 -3.12 -16.59 -0.29
CA ASN A 116 -2.56 -17.93 -0.18
C ASN A 116 -2.87 -18.62 1.17
N GLY A 117 -3.83 -18.12 1.93
CA GLY A 117 -4.28 -18.75 3.18
C GLY A 117 -3.50 -18.32 4.42
N ALA A 118 -2.66 -17.28 4.30
CA ALA A 118 -1.85 -16.72 5.36
C ALA A 118 -0.96 -17.76 6.08
N PRO A 119 -0.07 -18.48 5.36
CA PRO A 119 0.81 -19.47 5.97
C PRO A 119 1.80 -18.82 6.95
N GLU A 120 2.05 -19.48 8.07
CA GLU A 120 2.97 -18.96 9.10
C GLU A 120 4.44 -19.14 8.70
N ASN A 121 4.80 -20.33 8.18
CA ASN A 121 6.17 -20.79 7.92
C ASN A 121 6.36 -21.34 6.52
#